data_AF-A0A6A6H586-F1
#
_entry.id   AF-A0A6A6H586-F1
#
_cell.length_a   1.000
_cell.length_b   1.000
_cell.length_c   1.000
_cell.angle_alpha   90.00
_cell.angle_beta   90.00
_cell.angle_gamma   90.00
#
_symmetry.space_group_name_H-M   'P 1'
#
loop_
_entity.id
_entity.type
_entity.pdbx_description
1 polymer ?
#
loop_
_entity_poly.entity_id
_entity_poly.type
_entity_poly.pdbx_seq_one_letter_code
_entity_poly.pdbx_strand_id
1 'polypeptide(L)'
;MYVHNCFITVPFDPAVASQFIAYWNDTLQFQSTLDYLKQPPSGYQQPAVDLIGGLDEIQTTIDSGGFANEYQFEAALANVLDSANDAHVSLIGGVLSSFTFGSAYGLTSLSIDGLELPKVYLTDDLFLNQTKDPDESWQPSAINEINGTNVVECPSRFAALNSSNTLEPHACWNILMKNPVQDILGSLSLWSGAATFFPGNTFTYAFENCSVLDDTLLAAYYKPGDTGPLETGGDF
;
A
#
# COMPACT_ATOMS: atom_id res chain seq x y z
N MET A 1 -9.35 0.23 20.28
CA MET A 1 -8.64 -0.98 19.86
C MET A 1 -8.20 -0.73 18.42
N TYR A 2 -6.89 -0.68 18.16
CA TYR A 2 -6.36 -0.39 16.82
C TYR A 2 -6.57 -1.62 15.92
N VAL A 3 -6.97 -1.41 14.66
CA VAL A 3 -7.30 -2.48 13.70
C VAL A 3 -6.15 -3.49 13.55
N HIS A 4 -4.91 -3.02 13.53
CA HIS A 4 -3.72 -3.89 13.49
C HIS A 4 -3.67 -4.92 14.62
N ASN A 5 -4.18 -4.59 15.81
CA ASN A 5 -4.21 -5.54 16.93
C ASN A 5 -5.18 -6.70 16.67
N CYS A 6 -6.22 -6.50 15.85
CA CYS A 6 -7.11 -7.58 15.46
C CYS A 6 -6.37 -8.59 14.55
N PHE A 7 -5.59 -8.09 13.58
CA PHE A 7 -4.86 -8.95 12.63
C PHE A 7 -3.87 -9.89 13.30
N ILE A 8 -3.09 -9.38 14.25
CA ILE A 8 -2.05 -10.18 14.91
C ILE A 8 -2.62 -11.18 15.94
N THR A 9 -3.94 -11.21 16.15
CA THR A 9 -4.61 -12.19 17.01
C THR A 9 -5.14 -13.41 16.26
N VAL A 10 -5.16 -13.38 14.93
CA VAL A 10 -5.59 -14.52 14.11
C VAL A 10 -4.52 -15.62 14.21
N PRO A 11 -4.89 -16.83 14.68
CA PRO A 11 -3.94 -17.92 14.86
C PRO A 11 -3.44 -18.42 13.50
N PHE A 12 -2.15 -18.77 13.45
CA PHE A 12 -1.52 -19.36 12.28
C PHE A 12 -1.73 -20.87 12.23
N ASP A 13 -2.13 -21.41 11.07
CA ASP A 13 -2.18 -22.86 10.81
C ASP A 13 -1.11 -23.27 9.78
N PRO A 14 0.00 -23.90 10.20
CA PRO A 14 1.10 -24.25 9.30
C PRO A 14 0.71 -25.29 8.23
N ALA A 15 -0.27 -26.16 8.51
CA ALA A 15 -0.66 -27.20 7.57
C ALA A 15 -1.51 -26.63 6.42
N VAL A 16 -2.37 -25.67 6.72
CA VAL A 16 -3.14 -24.92 5.71
C VAL A 16 -2.20 -24.01 4.92
N ALA A 17 -1.33 -23.26 5.60
CA ALA A 17 -0.36 -22.37 4.96
C ALA A 17 0.56 -23.11 3.99
N SER A 18 1.09 -24.28 4.36
CA SER A 18 1.94 -25.08 3.47
C SER A 18 1.21 -25.55 2.21
N GLN A 19 -0.07 -25.95 2.33
CA GLN A 19 -0.89 -26.31 1.17
C GLN A 19 -1.12 -25.10 0.27
N PHE A 20 -1.31 -23.92 0.86
CA PHE A 20 -1.51 -22.69 0.11
C PHE A 20 -0.25 -22.26 -0.65
N ILE A 21 0.93 -22.41 -0.05
CA ILE A 21 2.21 -22.18 -0.74
C ILE A 21 2.42 -23.16 -1.89
N ALA A 22 2.08 -24.44 -1.72
CA ALA A 22 2.13 -25.40 -2.80
C ALA A 22 1.21 -25.01 -3.98
N TYR A 23 -0.02 -24.59 -3.67
CA TYR A 23 -0.97 -24.08 -4.67
C TYR A 23 -0.43 -22.85 -5.42
N TRP A 24 0.16 -21.88 -4.71
CA TRP A 24 0.79 -20.73 -5.33
C TRP A 24 2.00 -21.10 -6.19
N ASN A 25 2.80 -22.07 -5.75
CA ASN A 25 3.93 -22.56 -6.54
C ASN A 25 3.44 -23.14 -7.88
N ASP A 26 2.41 -24.00 -7.85
CA ASP A 26 1.77 -24.54 -9.06
C ASP A 26 1.17 -23.44 -9.94
N THR A 27 0.52 -22.45 -9.33
CA THR A 27 -0.14 -21.35 -10.04
C THR A 27 0.87 -20.43 -10.74
N LEU A 28 1.98 -20.12 -10.07
CA LEU A 28 3.04 -19.28 -10.64
C LEU A 28 3.73 -19.93 -11.83
N GLN A 29 3.67 -21.26 -12.00
CA GLN A 29 4.21 -21.90 -13.21
C GLN A 29 3.52 -21.42 -14.50
N PHE A 30 2.31 -20.85 -14.42
CA PHE A 30 1.62 -20.23 -15.56
C PHE A 30 2.04 -18.78 -15.81
N GLN A 31 2.85 -18.17 -14.94
CA GLN A 31 3.28 -16.79 -15.10
C GLN A 31 4.38 -16.69 -16.16
N SER A 32 4.04 -16.07 -17.28
CA SER A 32 4.89 -16.02 -18.48
C SER A 32 6.20 -15.23 -18.30
N THR A 33 6.29 -14.42 -17.25
CA THR A 33 7.43 -13.52 -16.98
C THR A 33 8.41 -14.02 -15.93
N LEU A 34 8.22 -15.21 -15.35
CA LEU A 34 9.06 -15.73 -14.24
C LEU A 34 10.56 -15.59 -14.48
N ASP A 35 11.06 -16.07 -15.63
CA ASP A 35 12.49 -16.01 -15.96
C ASP A 35 12.99 -14.56 -16.13
N TYR A 36 12.16 -13.69 -16.69
CA TYR A 36 12.48 -12.26 -16.86
C TYR A 36 12.46 -11.52 -15.54
N LEU A 37 11.57 -11.86 -14.61
CA LEU A 37 11.56 -11.27 -13.28
C LEU A 37 12.83 -11.64 -12.51
N LYS A 38 13.27 -12.90 -12.62
CA LYS A 38 14.49 -13.39 -11.97
C LYS A 38 15.77 -12.84 -12.61
N GLN A 39 15.76 -12.60 -13.91
CA GLN A 39 16.90 -12.07 -14.67
C GLN A 39 16.43 -10.98 -15.64
N PRO A 40 16.16 -9.77 -15.14
CA PRO A 40 15.53 -8.74 -15.95
C PRO A 40 16.47 -8.20 -17.03
N PRO A 41 15.92 -7.84 -18.20
CA PRO A 41 16.70 -7.24 -19.27
C PRO A 41 17.25 -5.87 -18.86
N SER A 42 18.31 -5.44 -19.53
CA SER A 42 18.86 -4.09 -19.34
C SER A 42 17.78 -3.03 -19.59
N GLY A 43 17.58 -2.15 -18.60
CA GLY A 43 16.60 -1.06 -18.66
C GLY A 43 15.28 -1.36 -17.94
N TYR A 44 15.07 -2.58 -17.45
CA TYR A 44 14.01 -2.86 -16.47
C TYR A 44 14.27 -2.02 -15.20
N GLN A 45 13.21 -1.38 -14.71
CA GLN A 45 13.34 -0.36 -13.66
C GLN A 45 13.16 -0.91 -12.24
N GLN A 46 12.66 -2.13 -12.11
CA GLN A 46 12.45 -2.80 -10.82
C GLN A 46 13.61 -3.76 -10.52
N PRO A 47 13.82 -4.11 -9.23
CA PRO A 47 14.78 -5.13 -8.86
C PRO A 47 14.46 -6.49 -9.50
N ALA A 48 15.49 -7.32 -9.67
CA ALA A 48 15.29 -8.73 -9.99
C ALA A 48 14.61 -9.44 -8.81
N VAL A 49 13.64 -10.31 -9.10
CA VAL A 49 12.87 -11.04 -8.09
C VAL A 49 12.73 -12.52 -8.46
N ASP A 50 12.93 -13.39 -7.47
CA ASP A 50 12.78 -14.84 -7.62
C ASP A 50 11.52 -15.29 -6.89
N LEU A 51 10.37 -15.28 -7.57
CA LEU A 51 9.09 -15.58 -6.92
C LEU A 51 9.05 -17.01 -6.38
N ILE A 52 9.59 -17.98 -7.13
CA ILE A 52 9.64 -19.38 -6.68
C ILE A 52 10.57 -19.53 -5.48
N GLY A 53 11.76 -18.90 -5.53
CA GLY A 53 12.65 -18.86 -4.38
C GLY A 53 12.01 -18.21 -3.15
N GLY A 54 11.24 -17.14 -3.34
CA GLY A 54 10.48 -16.50 -2.26
C GLY A 54 9.42 -17.42 -1.64
N LEU A 55 8.72 -18.22 -2.44
CA LEU A 55 7.79 -19.24 -1.92
C LEU A 55 8.53 -20.34 -1.14
N ASP A 56 9.70 -20.78 -1.60
CA ASP A 56 10.52 -21.77 -0.90
C ASP A 56 11.05 -21.24 0.46
N GLU A 57 11.41 -19.95 0.52
CA GLU A 57 11.79 -19.27 1.76
C GLU A 57 10.62 -19.18 2.74
N ILE A 58 9.41 -18.89 2.25
CA ILE A 58 8.21 -18.93 3.08
C ILE A 58 7.98 -20.34 3.61
N GLN A 59 8.02 -21.37 2.76
CA GLN A 59 7.84 -22.77 3.20
C GLN A 59 8.87 -23.16 4.27
N THR A 60 10.14 -22.78 4.08
CA THR A 60 11.20 -23.00 5.08
C THR A 60 10.88 -22.31 6.41
N THR A 61 10.29 -21.11 6.36
CA THR A 61 9.85 -20.36 7.55
C THR A 61 8.66 -21.06 8.23
N ILE A 62 7.73 -21.65 7.47
CA ILE A 62 6.64 -22.47 8.02
C ILE A 62 7.22 -23.69 8.75
N ASP A 63 8.08 -24.45 8.09
CA ASP A 63 8.65 -25.71 8.62
C ASP A 63 9.48 -25.50 9.89
N SER A 64 10.09 -24.32 10.03
CA SER A 64 10.85 -23.92 11.22
C SER A 64 10.01 -23.25 12.31
N GLY A 65 8.70 -23.06 12.09
CA GLY A 65 7.79 -22.42 13.05
C GLY A 65 8.03 -20.92 13.22
N GLY A 66 8.46 -20.24 12.15
CA GLY A 66 8.87 -18.83 12.18
C GLY A 66 7.74 -17.81 12.17
N PHE A 67 6.50 -18.21 11.82
CA PHE A 67 5.34 -17.31 11.81
C PHE A 67 4.59 -17.35 13.14
N ALA A 68 4.39 -16.17 13.75
CA ALA A 68 3.71 -16.05 15.04
C ALA A 68 2.18 -15.98 14.91
N ASN A 69 1.66 -15.54 13.77
CA ASN A 69 0.25 -15.35 13.47
C ASN A 69 0.01 -15.32 11.96
N GLU A 70 -1.26 -15.43 11.56
CA GLU A 70 -1.66 -15.47 10.14
C GLU A 70 -1.24 -14.21 9.39
N TYR A 71 -1.33 -13.04 10.03
CA TYR A 71 -0.92 -11.76 9.45
C TYR A 71 0.54 -11.76 8.99
N GLN A 72 1.46 -12.33 9.78
CA GLN A 72 2.87 -12.40 9.37
C GLN A 72 3.09 -13.31 8.17
N PHE A 73 2.37 -14.43 8.09
CA PHE A 73 2.44 -15.36 6.96
C PHE A 73 1.89 -14.72 5.69
N GLU A 74 0.67 -14.19 5.74
CA GLU A 74 0.04 -13.56 4.57
C GLU A 74 0.80 -12.31 4.13
N ALA A 75 1.34 -11.51 5.05
CA ALA A 75 2.18 -10.37 4.70
C ALA A 75 3.47 -10.80 4.00
N ALA A 76 4.09 -11.91 4.40
CA ALA A 76 5.26 -12.45 3.71
C ALA A 76 4.90 -12.92 2.30
N LEU A 77 3.80 -13.65 2.14
CA LEU A 77 3.32 -14.10 0.83
C LEU A 77 2.96 -12.92 -0.08
N ALA A 78 2.20 -11.95 0.42
CA ALA A 78 1.85 -10.73 -0.31
C ALA A 78 3.12 -10.00 -0.77
N ASN A 79 4.11 -9.80 0.10
CA ASN A 79 5.38 -9.16 -0.29
C ASN A 79 6.12 -9.92 -1.40
N VAL A 80 6.14 -11.26 -1.38
CA VAL A 80 6.76 -12.05 -2.46
C VAL A 80 6.00 -11.82 -3.77
N LEU A 81 4.68 -11.95 -3.78
CA LEU A 81 3.86 -11.78 -4.98
C LEU A 81 3.94 -10.35 -5.52
N ASP A 82 3.82 -9.36 -4.63
CA ASP A 82 3.86 -7.93 -4.94
C ASP A 82 5.22 -7.49 -5.50
N SER A 83 6.30 -8.20 -5.16
CA SER A 83 7.64 -7.93 -5.70
C SER A 83 7.72 -8.15 -7.22
N ALA A 84 6.79 -8.91 -7.81
CA ALA A 84 6.68 -9.07 -9.25
C ALA A 84 6.43 -7.74 -10.00
N ASN A 85 5.86 -6.74 -9.33
CA ASN A 85 5.42 -5.48 -9.94
C ASN A 85 4.55 -5.71 -11.18
N ASP A 86 3.67 -6.71 -11.12
CA ASP A 86 2.76 -7.13 -12.18
C ASP A 86 1.34 -7.19 -11.64
N ALA A 87 0.47 -6.31 -12.18
CA ALA A 87 -0.93 -6.23 -11.76
C ALA A 87 -1.77 -7.50 -12.00
N HIS A 88 -1.22 -8.50 -12.69
CA HIS A 88 -1.87 -9.80 -12.92
C HIS A 88 -1.40 -10.88 -11.96
N VAL A 89 -0.40 -10.59 -11.10
CA VAL A 89 0.05 -11.47 -10.01
C VAL A 89 -0.37 -10.84 -8.70
N SER A 90 -1.59 -11.15 -8.28
CA SER A 90 -2.18 -10.57 -7.07
C SER A 90 -2.87 -11.62 -6.22
N LEU A 91 -2.72 -11.52 -4.91
CA LEU A 91 -3.52 -12.24 -3.93
C LEU A 91 -4.46 -11.25 -3.23
N ILE A 92 -5.77 -11.45 -3.39
CA ILE A 92 -6.78 -10.69 -2.65
C ILE A 92 -7.57 -11.70 -1.82
N GLY A 93 -7.34 -11.71 -0.51
CA GLY A 93 -7.99 -12.63 0.41
C GLY A 93 -7.36 -12.55 1.80
N GLY A 94 -7.79 -13.43 2.71
CA GLY A 94 -7.16 -13.55 4.00
C GLY A 94 -7.34 -12.35 4.92
N VAL A 95 -6.55 -12.31 5.99
CA VAL A 95 -6.54 -11.22 6.97
C VAL A 95 -6.15 -9.87 6.36
N LEU A 96 -5.35 -9.85 5.29
CA LEU A 96 -4.95 -8.62 4.60
C LEU A 96 -6.09 -7.95 3.80
N SER A 97 -7.14 -8.70 3.47
CA SER A 97 -8.26 -8.17 2.66
C SER A 97 -9.38 -7.52 3.47
N SER A 98 -9.35 -7.63 4.79
CA SER A 98 -10.43 -7.15 5.67
C SER A 98 -10.43 -5.62 5.83
N PHE A 99 -9.26 -5.00 5.80
CA PHE A 99 -9.13 -3.55 5.97
C PHE A 99 -8.10 -2.97 5.00
N THR A 100 -8.34 -1.75 4.56
CA THR A 100 -7.31 -0.92 3.93
C THR A 100 -7.00 0.28 4.80
N PHE A 101 -5.83 0.87 4.58
CA PHE A 101 -5.26 1.93 5.40
C PHE A 101 -4.98 3.18 4.57
N GLY A 102 -5.06 4.33 5.22
CA GLY A 102 -4.61 5.57 4.60
C GLY A 102 -4.74 6.79 5.50
N SER A 103 -4.12 7.86 5.04
CA SER A 103 -4.25 9.20 5.60
C SER A 103 -5.69 9.72 5.46
N ALA A 104 -6.16 10.49 6.43
CA ALA A 104 -7.44 11.20 6.30
C ALA A 104 -7.40 12.27 5.21
N TYR A 105 -6.20 12.70 4.84
CA TYR A 105 -5.94 13.70 3.81
C TYR A 105 -5.37 13.08 2.53
N GLY A 106 -5.82 13.57 1.38
CA GLY A 106 -5.22 13.25 0.09
C GLY A 106 -3.99 14.10 -0.22
N LEU A 107 -3.10 13.59 -1.07
CA LEU A 107 -1.96 14.35 -1.61
C LEU A 107 -2.25 14.82 -3.04
N THR A 108 -1.75 16.00 -3.39
CA THR A 108 -1.70 16.49 -4.78
C THR A 108 -0.30 17.02 -5.08
N SER A 109 0.28 16.54 -6.18
CA SER A 109 1.52 17.08 -6.74
C SER A 109 1.19 18.18 -7.75
N LEU A 110 1.51 19.43 -7.43
CA LEU A 110 1.12 20.61 -8.21
C LEU A 110 2.34 21.48 -8.53
N SER A 111 2.50 21.79 -9.82
CA SER A 111 3.34 22.91 -10.28
C SER A 111 2.43 24.11 -10.51
N ILE A 112 2.76 25.25 -9.90
CA ILE A 112 1.91 26.45 -9.91
C ILE A 112 1.91 27.11 -11.31
N ASP A 113 3.02 27.03 -12.03
CA ASP A 113 3.22 27.65 -13.34
C ASP A 113 3.38 26.62 -14.48
N GLY A 114 3.45 25.32 -14.15
CA GLY A 114 3.69 24.25 -15.11
C GLY A 114 5.13 24.18 -15.61
N LEU A 115 6.05 24.98 -15.05
CA LEU A 115 7.47 25.04 -15.40
C LEU A 115 8.36 24.62 -14.23
N GLU A 116 8.05 25.09 -13.02
CA GLU A 116 8.73 24.68 -11.80
C GLU A 116 8.42 23.22 -11.45
N LEU A 117 9.33 22.59 -10.72
CA LEU A 117 9.10 21.25 -10.20
C LEU A 117 7.85 21.25 -9.32
N PRO A 118 6.95 20.26 -9.48
CA PRO A 118 5.77 20.16 -8.64
C PRO A 118 6.13 20.05 -7.16
N LYS A 119 5.38 20.76 -6.33
CA LYS A 119 5.38 20.57 -4.87
C LYS A 119 4.16 19.75 -4.44
N VAL A 120 4.25 19.10 -3.30
CA VAL A 120 3.15 18.28 -2.76
C VAL A 120 2.35 19.11 -1.76
N TYR A 121 1.03 19.06 -1.88
CA TYR A 121 0.08 19.74 -1.01
C TYR A 121 -0.94 18.75 -0.47
N LEU A 122 -1.57 19.07 0.66
CA LEU A 122 -2.83 18.42 1.01
C LEU A 122 -3.90 18.87 0.02
N THR A 123 -4.62 17.91 -0.54
CA THR A 123 -5.62 18.22 -1.57
C THR A 123 -6.77 19.07 -1.04
N ASP A 124 -7.13 18.89 0.23
CA ASP A 124 -8.20 19.65 0.88
C ASP A 124 -7.85 21.12 1.00
N ASP A 125 -6.58 21.47 1.24
CA ASP A 125 -6.10 22.85 1.27
C ASP A 125 -6.29 23.53 -0.10
N LEU A 126 -6.03 22.79 -1.18
CA LEU A 126 -6.24 23.29 -2.54
C LEU A 126 -7.73 23.56 -2.82
N PHE A 127 -8.63 22.68 -2.39
CA PHE A 127 -10.07 22.89 -2.54
C PHE A 127 -10.58 24.04 -1.66
N LEU A 128 -10.07 24.17 -0.44
CA LEU A 128 -10.38 25.30 0.43
C LEU A 128 -9.96 26.61 -0.22
N ASN A 129 -8.75 26.66 -0.80
CA ASN A 129 -8.26 27.86 -1.49
C ASN A 129 -9.09 28.25 -2.72
N GLN A 130 -9.72 27.28 -3.39
CA GLN A 130 -10.63 27.55 -4.52
C GLN A 130 -12.01 28.06 -4.08
N THR A 131 -12.44 27.72 -2.86
CA THR A 131 -13.81 27.99 -2.38
C THR A 131 -13.90 29.06 -1.30
N LYS A 132 -12.77 29.51 -0.76
CA LYS A 132 -12.69 30.58 0.25
C LYS A 132 -13.17 31.93 -0.27
N ASP A 133 -13.44 32.84 0.66
CA ASP A 133 -13.71 34.25 0.36
C ASP A 133 -12.51 34.88 -0.38
N PRO A 134 -12.71 35.60 -1.50
CA PRO A 134 -11.63 36.31 -2.19
C PRO A 134 -10.84 37.28 -1.30
N ASP A 135 -11.45 37.81 -0.23
CA ASP A 135 -10.78 38.71 0.72
C ASP A 135 -9.91 37.97 1.74
N GLU A 136 -9.96 36.63 1.79
CA GLU A 136 -9.15 35.82 2.69
C GLU A 136 -7.72 35.62 2.15
N SER A 137 -6.74 36.07 2.93
CA SER A 137 -5.33 36.05 2.53
C SER A 137 -4.63 34.69 2.71
N TRP A 138 -5.26 33.71 3.37
CA TRP A 138 -4.66 32.39 3.60
C TRP A 138 -4.37 31.68 2.28
N GLN A 139 -3.24 30.98 2.15
CA GLN A 139 -2.90 30.20 0.97
C GLN A 139 -2.40 28.81 1.40
N PRO A 140 -2.62 27.77 0.60
CA PRO A 140 -2.05 26.45 0.82
C PRO A 140 -0.54 26.53 0.94
N SER A 141 0.04 25.82 1.91
CA SER A 141 1.47 25.64 2.02
C SER A 141 1.84 24.26 1.51
N ALA A 142 2.95 24.16 0.78
CA ALA A 142 3.48 22.86 0.39
C ALA A 142 3.96 22.11 1.63
N ILE A 143 3.86 20.78 1.57
CA ILE A 143 4.41 19.89 2.58
C ILE A 143 5.92 19.79 2.34
N ASN A 144 6.72 20.05 3.38
CA ASN A 144 8.16 19.89 3.35
C ASN A 144 8.57 18.47 3.78
N GLU A 145 7.93 17.97 4.85
CA GLU A 145 8.23 16.66 5.43
C GLU A 145 6.96 15.91 5.85
N ILE A 146 7.05 14.58 5.78
CA ILE A 146 6.07 13.65 6.34
C ILE A 146 6.82 12.71 7.28
N ASN A 147 6.37 12.61 8.53
CA ASN A 147 7.02 11.83 9.59
C ASN A 147 8.51 12.16 9.77
N GLY A 148 8.87 13.44 9.61
CA GLY A 148 10.26 13.93 9.76
C GLY A 148 11.20 13.50 8.62
N THR A 149 10.65 13.04 7.50
CA THR A 149 11.42 12.71 6.29
C THR A 149 10.92 13.53 5.12
N ASN A 150 11.77 13.75 4.11
CA ASN A 150 11.43 14.57 2.95
C ASN A 150 10.11 14.10 2.31
N VAL A 151 9.29 15.06 1.86
CA VAL A 151 7.96 14.81 1.28
C VAL A 151 7.95 13.88 0.07
N VAL A 152 9.07 13.67 -0.62
CA VAL A 152 9.18 12.66 -1.68
C VAL A 152 9.51 11.29 -1.11
N GLU A 153 10.39 11.23 -0.12
CA GLU A 153 10.91 9.98 0.43
C GLU A 153 9.85 9.16 1.16
N CYS A 154 9.06 9.77 2.05
CA CYS A 154 8.04 9.04 2.81
C CYS A 154 6.96 8.42 1.89
N PRO A 155 6.34 9.18 0.96
CA PRO A 155 5.35 8.61 0.05
C PRO A 155 5.95 7.63 -0.96
N SER A 156 7.18 7.83 -1.43
CA SER A 156 7.85 6.82 -2.28
C SER A 156 8.08 5.50 -1.56
N ARG A 157 8.51 5.52 -0.29
CA ARG A 157 8.64 4.29 0.52
C ARG A 157 7.29 3.63 0.76
N PHE A 158 6.26 4.44 1.03
CA PHE A 158 4.89 3.95 1.19
C PHE A 158 4.37 3.28 -0.09
N ALA A 159 4.62 3.90 -1.25
CA ALA A 159 4.26 3.32 -2.54
C ALA A 159 5.01 2.03 -2.80
N ALA A 160 6.33 1.98 -2.61
CA ALA A 160 7.13 0.77 -2.84
C ALA A 160 6.60 -0.47 -2.11
N LEU A 161 5.90 -0.29 -0.98
CA LEU A 161 5.25 -1.38 -0.23
C LEU A 161 3.81 -1.67 -0.67
N ASN A 162 3.10 -0.74 -1.31
CA ASN A 162 1.66 -0.87 -1.56
C ASN A 162 1.25 -0.61 -3.03
N SER A 163 2.20 -0.40 -3.94
CA SER A 163 1.98 -0.09 -5.36
C SER A 163 2.29 -1.29 -6.27
N SER A 164 2.07 -2.51 -5.80
CA SER A 164 2.50 -3.75 -6.47
C SER A 164 1.94 -3.96 -7.88
N ASN A 165 0.89 -3.22 -8.24
CA ASN A 165 0.28 -3.22 -9.57
C ASN A 165 0.96 -2.28 -10.57
N THR A 166 2.06 -1.62 -10.20
CA THR A 166 2.73 -0.62 -11.04
C THR A 166 4.18 -1.00 -11.31
N LEU A 167 4.56 -0.96 -12.58
CA LEU A 167 5.90 -1.34 -13.00
C LEU A 167 6.91 -0.21 -12.85
N GLU A 168 6.51 1.03 -13.14
CA GLU A 168 7.43 2.17 -13.17
C GLU A 168 7.35 3.01 -11.89
N PRO A 169 8.48 3.54 -11.36
CA PRO A 169 8.48 4.40 -10.17
C PRO A 169 7.59 5.65 -10.30
N HIS A 170 7.44 6.19 -11.51
CA HIS A 170 6.53 7.32 -11.73
C HIS A 170 5.06 6.91 -11.64
N ALA A 171 4.72 5.67 -11.99
CA ALA A 171 3.36 5.14 -11.82
C ALA A 171 3.08 4.92 -10.34
N CYS A 172 4.04 4.36 -9.58
CA CYS A 172 3.99 4.27 -8.11
C CYS A 172 3.72 5.64 -7.48
N TRP A 173 4.43 6.69 -7.92
CA TRP A 173 4.23 8.05 -7.45
C TRP A 173 2.83 8.59 -7.78
N ASN A 174 2.37 8.40 -9.02
CA ASN A 174 1.11 8.97 -9.49
C ASN A 174 -0.10 8.37 -8.76
N ILE A 175 -0.09 7.08 -8.41
CA ILE A 175 -1.22 6.45 -7.72
C ILE A 175 -1.38 6.89 -6.26
N LEU A 176 -0.35 7.50 -5.65
CA LEU A 176 -0.46 8.12 -4.33
C LEU A 176 -1.38 9.35 -4.35
N MET A 177 -1.39 10.07 -5.48
CA MET A 177 -2.05 11.36 -5.59
C MET A 177 -3.55 11.20 -5.79
N LYS A 178 -4.31 12.18 -5.30
CA LYS A 178 -5.76 12.26 -5.54
C LYS A 178 -6.02 12.44 -7.03
N ASN A 179 -6.97 11.66 -7.56
CA ASN A 179 -7.34 11.66 -8.98
C ASN A 179 -8.88 11.79 -9.14
N PRO A 180 -9.39 12.70 -9.98
CA PRO A 180 -10.82 12.84 -10.26
C PRO A 180 -11.51 11.55 -10.75
N VAL A 181 -10.80 10.66 -11.44
CA VAL A 181 -11.33 9.36 -11.87
C VAL A 181 -11.65 8.47 -10.66
N GLN A 182 -10.78 8.47 -9.64
CA GLN A 182 -11.02 7.71 -8.41
C GLN A 182 -12.23 8.26 -7.66
N ASP A 183 -12.37 9.59 -7.58
CA ASP A 183 -13.55 10.22 -6.97
C ASP A 183 -14.86 9.78 -7.66
N ILE A 184 -14.88 9.74 -9.01
CA ILE A 184 -16.06 9.29 -9.78
C ILE A 184 -16.37 7.81 -9.52
N LEU A 185 -15.34 6.98 -9.37
CA LEU A 185 -15.48 5.54 -9.10
C LEU A 185 -15.74 5.23 -7.62
N GLY A 186 -15.76 6.24 -6.74
CA GLY A 186 -15.87 6.06 -5.29
C GLY A 186 -14.67 5.32 -4.69
N SER A 187 -13.50 5.43 -5.31
CA SER A 187 -12.24 4.83 -4.87
C SER A 187 -11.33 5.87 -4.22
N LEU A 188 -10.43 5.44 -3.35
CA LEU A 188 -9.44 6.29 -2.70
C LEU A 188 -8.09 6.20 -3.43
N SER A 189 -7.23 7.22 -3.26
CA SER A 189 -5.85 7.12 -3.71
C SER A 189 -5.08 6.14 -2.83
N LEU A 190 -3.91 5.71 -3.30
CA LEU A 190 -3.09 4.80 -2.51
C LEU A 190 -2.75 5.41 -1.14
N TRP A 191 -2.42 6.71 -1.10
CA TRP A 191 -2.10 7.41 0.13
C TRP A 191 -3.30 7.56 1.08
N SER A 192 -4.49 7.84 0.54
CA SER A 192 -5.65 8.23 1.33
C SER A 192 -6.59 7.08 1.70
N GLY A 193 -6.26 5.82 1.37
CA GLY A 193 -7.06 4.70 1.86
C GLY A 193 -7.00 3.38 1.11
N ALA A 194 -6.15 3.22 0.08
CA ALA A 194 -6.05 1.97 -0.66
C ALA A 194 -4.81 1.12 -0.30
N ALA A 195 -4.11 1.41 0.80
CA ALA A 195 -2.95 0.64 1.22
C ALA A 195 -3.34 -0.65 1.94
N THR A 196 -2.64 -1.74 1.62
CA THR A 196 -2.83 -3.07 2.21
C THR A 196 -2.06 -3.21 3.52
N PHE A 197 -0.81 -2.74 3.55
CA PHE A 197 0.06 -2.90 4.71
C PHE A 197 -0.14 -1.77 5.70
N PHE A 198 -0.23 -2.12 6.98
CA PHE A 198 -0.38 -1.16 8.06
C PHE A 198 0.88 -0.28 8.19
N PRO A 199 0.78 1.04 7.92
CA PRO A 199 1.95 1.93 7.87
C PRO A 199 2.34 2.53 9.23
N GLY A 200 1.57 2.26 10.30
CA GLY A 200 1.67 2.94 11.59
C GLY A 200 0.40 3.72 11.94
N ASN A 201 0.33 4.31 13.13
CA ASN A 201 -0.93 4.90 13.62
C ASN A 201 -1.17 6.35 13.16
N THR A 202 -0.14 7.06 12.73
CA THR A 202 -0.19 8.50 12.50
C THR A 202 0.70 8.93 11.34
N PHE A 203 0.31 10.02 10.70
CA PHE A 203 1.18 10.81 9.84
C PHE A 203 1.32 12.22 10.40
N THR A 204 2.54 12.74 10.46
CA THR A 204 2.81 14.13 10.83
C THR A 204 3.28 14.87 9.60
N TYR A 205 2.52 15.88 9.17
CA TYR A 205 2.84 16.76 8.04
C TYR A 205 3.47 18.05 8.56
N ALA A 206 4.70 18.33 8.13
CA ALA A 206 5.35 19.62 8.37
C ALA A 206 5.40 20.42 7.07
N PHE A 207 4.91 21.66 7.12
CA PHE A 207 4.70 22.50 5.95
C PHE A 207 5.82 23.55 5.80
N GLU A 208 5.99 24.08 4.59
CA GLU A 208 7.00 25.12 4.29
C GLU A 208 6.77 26.42 5.09
N ASN A 209 5.54 26.72 5.51
CA ASN A 209 5.19 27.85 6.37
C ASN A 209 5.44 27.59 7.88
N CYS A 210 6.09 26.47 8.22
CA CYS A 210 6.36 26.01 9.59
C CYS A 210 5.15 25.55 10.40
N SER A 211 3.95 25.45 9.83
CA SER A 211 2.85 24.77 10.50
C SER A 211 3.06 23.25 10.51
N VAL A 212 2.38 22.57 11.44
CA VAL A 212 2.40 21.12 11.58
C VAL A 212 0.97 20.61 11.73
N LEU A 213 0.67 19.47 11.10
CA LEU A 213 -0.58 18.76 11.23
C LEU A 213 -0.31 17.30 11.58
N ASP A 214 -0.90 16.83 12.69
CA ASP A 214 -0.93 15.42 13.04
C ASP A 214 -2.22 14.79 12.56
N ASP A 215 -2.09 13.79 11.71
CA ASP A 215 -3.17 12.98 11.17
C ASP A 215 -3.20 11.60 11.83
N THR A 216 -4.40 11.14 12.15
CA THR A 216 -4.63 9.78 12.65
C THR A 216 -4.97 8.89 11.48
N LEU A 217 -4.20 7.81 11.29
CA LEU A 217 -4.44 6.86 10.23
C LEU A 217 -5.88 6.32 10.29
N LEU A 218 -6.54 6.33 9.14
CA LEU A 218 -7.83 5.69 8.96
C LEU A 218 -7.66 4.25 8.50
N ALA A 219 -8.55 3.40 9.00
CA ALA A 219 -8.72 2.04 8.52
C ALA A 219 -10.16 1.89 7.99
N ALA A 220 -10.29 1.53 6.72
CA ALA A 220 -11.58 1.27 6.09
C ALA A 220 -11.84 -0.25 6.10
N TYR A 221 -12.96 -0.66 6.68
CA TYR A 221 -13.38 -2.06 6.66
C TYR A 221 -14.04 -2.37 5.32
N TYR A 222 -13.47 -3.33 4.58
CA TYR A 222 -14.13 -3.90 3.40
C TYR A 222 -15.16 -4.91 3.89
N LYS A 223 -16.45 -4.57 3.80
CA LYS A 223 -17.53 -5.51 4.08
C LYS A 223 -17.63 -6.50 2.91
N PRO A 224 -17.21 -7.77 3.04
CA PRO A 224 -17.21 -8.72 1.93
C PRO A 224 -18.62 -9.19 1.54
N GLY A 225 -19.62 -8.83 2.34
CA GLY A 225 -20.95 -9.44 2.33
C GLY A 225 -21.13 -10.24 3.62
N ASP A 226 -22.06 -11.20 3.59
CA ASP A 226 -22.22 -12.19 4.67
C ASP A 226 -21.21 -13.31 4.42
N THR A 227 -20.15 -13.37 5.23
CA THR A 227 -19.08 -14.37 5.10
C THR A 227 -19.47 -15.74 5.67
N GLY A 228 -20.66 -15.87 6.25
CA GLY A 228 -20.96 -16.98 7.14
C GLY A 228 -20.19 -16.86 8.45
N PRO A 229 -20.26 -17.89 9.32
CA PRO A 229 -19.58 -17.87 10.60
C PRO A 229 -18.06 -18.06 10.42
N LEU A 230 -17.27 -17.06 10.80
CA LEU A 230 -15.81 -17.11 10.85
C LEU A 230 -15.38 -17.80 12.17
N GLU A 231 -15.31 -19.12 12.17
CA GLU A 231 -15.07 -19.95 13.37
C GLU A 231 -13.65 -20.49 13.45
N THR A 232 -12.93 -20.55 12.32
CA THR A 232 -11.60 -21.13 12.18
C THR A 232 -10.67 -20.23 11.38
N GLY A 233 -9.35 -20.43 11.53
CA GLY A 233 -8.36 -19.73 10.70
C GLY A 233 -8.46 -20.08 9.21
N GLY A 234 -9.11 -21.19 8.85
CA GLY A 234 -9.36 -21.58 7.46
C GLY A 234 -10.62 -20.97 6.83
N ASP A 235 -11.34 -20.11 7.56
CA ASP A 235 -12.53 -19.41 7.05
C ASP A 235 -12.18 -18.05 6.40
N PHE A 236 -10.89 -17.70 6.33
CA PHE A 236 -10.34 -16.50 5.69
C PHE A 236 -9.72 -16.80 4.32
#